data_AF-A0A956KK66-F1
#
_entry.id   AF-A0A956KK66-F1
#
_cell.length_a   1.000
_cell.length_b   1.000
_cell.length_c   1.000
_cell.angle_alpha   90.00
_cell.angle_beta   90.00
_cell.angle_gamma   90.00
#
_symmetry.space_group_name_H-M   'P 1'
#
loop_
_entity.id
_entity.type
_entity.pdbx_description
1 polymer ?
#
loop_
_entity_poly.entity_id
_entity_poly.type
_entity_poly.pdbx_seq_one_letter_code
_entity_poly.pdbx_strand_id
1 'polypeptide(L)'
;PGQPVMVGHHSEAAHRRALQRSRSEMDASVAAGKAAREAAEQAEAARRSAQEPSVGQRRRRLGRLEAELRRLERLRDAGRGSSALGAEMAELRAQITHEHRALEASGSKVYGPDDFAVGQHWFIRGYPAVVKRVNRKTVVFDPMPAVPEDTKLLDIWRVPYEELGDLRSIQRFPNDVVHASTKDAASKAQAHKEAERLRKLADKAQAAAQREIDADRNENTARRAESAANIRSRARRNLVIAQVMRRAADEVARGELRYMSQVRSRAQIEALDLALQKGRWTRERVEGRRYHGEEPSAADIDHATFGQPWVHAVGIEDLLRSAKDLAGFGESRALLTRLLKTTTDDNQMVELDERAVAAVQALVAAAKKADREVFHSTQQILQALREHEHLTRLGIVD
;
A
#
# COMPACT_ATOMS: atom_id res chain seq x y z
N PRO A 1 11.95 -69.40 -3.49
CA PRO A 1 12.28 -69.08 -2.08
C PRO A 1 13.25 -70.12 -1.51
N GLY A 2 14.50 -69.72 -1.25
CA GLY A 2 15.54 -70.62 -0.71
C GLY A 2 15.29 -70.94 0.76
N GLN A 3 15.56 -72.18 1.15
CA GLN A 3 15.46 -72.65 2.53
C GLN A 3 16.39 -71.82 3.45
N PRO A 4 15.97 -71.43 4.66
CA PRO A 4 16.83 -70.73 5.61
C PRO A 4 18.06 -71.57 5.96
N VAL A 5 19.23 -70.94 6.06
CA VAL A 5 20.46 -71.61 6.49
C VAL A 5 20.30 -72.04 7.96
N MET A 6 20.30 -73.35 8.19
CA MET A 6 20.16 -73.91 9.53
C MET A 6 21.49 -73.85 10.30
N VAL A 7 21.40 -73.54 11.59
CA VAL A 7 22.56 -73.47 12.50
C VAL A 7 23.10 -74.89 12.73
N GLY A 8 24.41 -75.09 12.56
CA GLY A 8 25.09 -76.38 12.69
C GLY A 8 25.24 -77.19 11.40
N HIS A 9 24.70 -76.72 10.26
CA HIS A 9 24.82 -77.41 8.97
C HIS A 9 26.10 -77.02 8.20
N HIS A 10 26.61 -77.90 7.32
CA HIS A 10 27.82 -77.67 6.52
C HIS A 10 27.78 -76.39 5.66
N SER A 11 26.59 -75.91 5.31
CA SER A 11 26.36 -74.66 4.55
C SER A 11 26.48 -73.39 5.40
N GLU A 12 26.45 -73.48 6.72
CA GLU A 12 26.54 -72.33 7.63
C GLU A 12 27.90 -71.64 7.55
N ALA A 13 28.99 -72.41 7.52
CA ALA A 13 30.34 -71.86 7.43
C ALA A 13 30.56 -71.07 6.14
N ALA A 14 30.01 -71.55 5.02
CA ALA A 14 30.05 -70.85 3.74
C ALA A 14 29.21 -69.56 3.77
N HIS A 15 28.01 -69.61 4.37
CA HIS A 15 27.14 -68.44 4.52
C HIS A 15 27.76 -67.36 5.41
N ARG A 16 28.34 -67.74 6.57
CA ARG A 16 29.05 -66.80 7.47
C ARG A 16 30.23 -66.13 6.77
N ARG A 17 31.02 -66.86 5.98
CA ARG A 17 32.11 -66.28 5.17
C ARG A 17 31.58 -65.32 4.10
N ALA A 18 30.46 -65.63 3.46
CA ALA A 18 29.83 -64.73 2.49
C ALA A 18 29.35 -63.42 3.14
N LEU A 19 28.69 -63.50 4.30
CA LEU A 19 28.28 -62.33 5.08
C LEU A 19 29.50 -61.53 5.56
N GLN A 20 30.57 -62.19 5.99
CA GLN A 20 31.80 -61.52 6.41
C GLN A 20 32.47 -60.77 5.25
N ARG A 21 32.55 -61.38 4.07
CA ARG A 21 33.06 -60.71 2.86
C ARG A 21 32.22 -59.50 2.48
N SER A 22 30.90 -59.67 2.46
CA SER A 22 29.98 -58.58 2.15
C SER A 22 30.10 -57.43 3.15
N ARG A 23 30.26 -57.73 4.46
CA ARG A 23 30.55 -56.71 5.48
C ARG A 23 31.89 -56.02 5.24
N SER A 24 32.96 -56.78 4.99
CA SER A 24 34.28 -56.16 4.73
C SER A 24 34.30 -55.29 3.50
N GLU A 25 33.57 -55.67 2.43
CA GLU A 25 33.44 -54.86 1.22
C GLU A 25 32.61 -53.60 1.47
N MET A 26 31.52 -53.70 2.25
CA MET A 26 30.74 -52.54 2.68
C MET A 26 31.59 -51.58 3.53
N ASP A 27 32.34 -52.09 4.50
CA ASP A 27 33.20 -51.28 5.37
C ASP A 27 34.31 -50.59 4.57
N ALA A 28 34.94 -51.30 3.62
CA ALA A 28 35.92 -50.72 2.71
C ALA A 28 35.31 -49.62 1.82
N SER A 29 34.10 -49.84 1.30
CA SER A 29 33.38 -48.83 0.51
C SER A 29 33.04 -47.58 1.34
N VAL A 30 32.63 -47.75 2.60
CA VAL A 30 32.35 -46.63 3.52
C VAL A 30 33.63 -45.87 3.85
N ALA A 31 34.72 -46.58 4.13
CA ALA A 31 36.03 -45.97 4.40
C ALA A 31 36.53 -45.16 3.20
N ALA A 32 36.45 -45.72 1.99
CA ALA A 32 36.79 -45.01 0.75
C ALA A 32 35.92 -43.76 0.54
N GLY A 33 34.61 -43.86 0.82
CA GLY A 33 33.70 -42.73 0.75
C GLY A 33 34.03 -41.61 1.76
N LYS A 34 34.44 -41.97 2.98
CA LYS A 34 34.90 -40.98 3.99
C LYS A 34 36.19 -40.29 3.55
N ALA A 35 37.20 -41.06 3.11
CA ALA A 35 38.46 -40.51 2.63
C ALA A 35 38.26 -39.56 1.43
N ALA A 36 37.36 -39.90 0.51
CA ALA A 36 37.02 -39.04 -0.63
C ALA A 36 36.38 -37.72 -0.19
N ARG A 37 35.50 -37.73 0.83
CA ARG A 37 34.91 -36.51 1.39
C ARG A 37 35.95 -35.64 2.09
N GLU A 38 36.81 -36.25 2.92
CA GLU A 38 37.90 -35.53 3.59
C GLU A 38 38.85 -34.87 2.58
N ALA A 39 39.22 -35.58 1.51
CA ALA A 39 40.04 -35.02 0.44
C ALA A 39 39.33 -33.86 -0.29
N ALA A 40 38.02 -33.97 -0.54
CA ALA A 40 37.24 -32.90 -1.16
C ALA A 40 37.14 -31.66 -0.25
N GLU A 41 36.93 -31.86 1.06
CA GLU A 41 36.89 -30.79 2.05
C GLU A 41 38.27 -30.10 2.18
N GLN A 42 39.36 -30.86 2.19
CA GLN A 42 40.72 -30.31 2.18
C GLN A 42 41.01 -29.52 0.90
N ALA A 43 40.58 -30.02 -0.27
CA ALA A 43 40.74 -29.32 -1.53
C ALA A 43 39.93 -28.02 -1.57
N GLU A 44 38.70 -27.99 -1.04
CA GLU A 44 37.92 -26.76 -0.91
C GLU A 44 38.55 -25.77 0.07
N ALA A 45 39.04 -26.25 1.22
CA ALA A 45 39.72 -25.41 2.20
C ALA A 45 40.97 -24.76 1.59
N ALA A 46 41.78 -25.53 0.86
CA ALA A 46 42.95 -25.03 0.13
C ALA A 46 42.57 -23.97 -0.93
N ARG A 47 41.50 -24.21 -1.69
CA ARG A 47 40.97 -23.22 -2.66
C ARG A 47 40.53 -21.93 -1.98
N ARG A 48 39.82 -22.01 -0.85
CA ARG A 48 39.38 -20.82 -0.10
C ARG A 48 40.57 -20.06 0.48
N SER A 49 41.60 -20.75 0.96
CA SER A 49 42.83 -20.08 1.45
C SER A 49 43.67 -19.46 0.34
N ALA A 50 43.60 -19.99 -0.87
CA ALA A 50 44.30 -19.45 -2.05
C ALA A 50 43.59 -18.24 -2.69
N GLN A 51 42.33 -17.98 -2.33
CA GLN A 51 41.62 -16.79 -2.79
C GLN A 51 42.22 -15.54 -2.16
N GLU A 52 42.46 -14.53 -3.00
CA GLU A 52 42.92 -13.25 -2.49
C GLU A 52 41.87 -12.62 -1.56
N PRO A 53 42.29 -12.00 -0.43
CA PRO A 53 41.37 -11.30 0.45
C PRO A 53 40.62 -10.18 -0.27
N SER A 54 39.33 -10.04 0.04
CA SER A 54 38.50 -8.95 -0.52
C SER A 54 38.99 -7.57 -0.04
N VAL A 55 38.61 -6.50 -0.74
CA VAL A 55 39.00 -5.13 -0.39
C VAL A 55 38.53 -4.78 1.03
N GLY A 56 37.31 -5.18 1.40
CA GLY A 56 36.78 -5.03 2.75
C GLY A 56 37.59 -5.80 3.81
N GLN A 57 37.99 -7.04 3.50
CA GLN A 57 38.83 -7.85 4.41
C GLN A 57 40.21 -7.21 4.61
N ARG A 58 40.84 -6.71 3.53
CA ARG A 58 42.12 -6.00 3.60
C ARG A 58 42.02 -4.73 4.44
N ARG A 59 40.95 -3.93 4.30
CA ARG A 59 40.71 -2.74 5.16
C ARG A 59 40.56 -3.09 6.64
N ARG A 60 39.82 -4.14 6.97
CA ARG A 60 39.69 -4.62 8.37
C ARG A 60 41.02 -5.09 8.93
N ARG A 61 41.84 -5.76 8.11
CA ARG A 61 43.19 -6.16 8.48
C ARG A 61 44.08 -4.94 8.72
N LEU A 62 44.07 -3.96 7.82
CA LEU A 62 44.81 -2.71 7.95
C LEU A 62 44.45 -1.98 9.26
N GLY A 63 43.16 -1.84 9.57
CA GLY A 63 42.71 -1.21 10.81
C GLY A 63 43.19 -1.93 12.08
N ARG A 64 43.31 -3.27 12.05
CA ARG A 64 43.90 -4.04 13.15
C ARG A 64 45.40 -3.80 13.27
N LEU A 65 46.13 -3.89 12.16
CA LEU A 65 47.58 -3.66 12.12
C LEU A 65 47.95 -2.25 12.61
N GLU A 66 47.21 -1.23 12.18
CA GLU A 66 47.42 0.15 12.63
C GLU A 66 47.10 0.35 14.12
N ALA A 67 46.06 -0.33 14.63
CA ALA A 67 45.70 -0.25 16.05
C ALA A 67 46.77 -0.92 16.92
N GLU A 68 47.32 -2.03 16.44
CA GLU A 68 48.42 -2.75 17.08
C GLU A 68 49.71 -1.95 17.05
N LEU A 69 50.07 -1.36 15.91
CA LEU A 69 51.20 -0.43 15.80
C LEU A 69 51.06 0.74 16.79
N ARG A 70 49.86 1.37 16.86
CA ARG A 70 49.57 2.43 17.83
C ARG A 70 49.64 1.97 19.29
N ARG A 71 49.37 0.70 19.58
CA ARG A 71 49.53 0.12 20.92
C ARG A 71 51.02 -0.05 21.26
N LEU A 72 51.82 -0.57 20.32
CA LEU A 72 53.26 -0.75 20.49
C LEU A 72 53.99 0.60 20.60
N GLU A 73 53.61 1.59 19.80
CA GLU A 73 54.16 2.96 19.89
C GLU A 73 53.94 3.56 21.28
N ARG A 74 52.74 3.41 21.84
CA ARG A 74 52.45 3.86 23.22
C ARG A 74 53.29 3.14 24.28
N LEU A 75 53.56 1.84 24.10
CA LEU A 75 54.40 1.07 25.03
C LEU A 75 55.86 1.51 24.98
N ARG A 76 56.36 1.78 23.77
CA ARG A 76 57.70 2.36 23.56
C ARG A 76 57.81 3.73 24.21
N ASP A 77 56.86 4.61 23.96
CA ASP A 77 56.88 5.99 24.47
C ASP A 77 56.73 6.04 26.00
N ALA A 78 56.06 5.05 26.60
CA ALA A 78 55.99 4.86 28.05
C ALA A 78 57.27 4.23 28.66
N GLY A 79 58.32 3.98 27.88
CA GLY A 79 59.57 3.36 28.34
C GLY A 79 59.43 1.90 28.77
N ARG A 80 58.33 1.23 28.44
CA ARG A 80 58.04 -0.17 28.82
C ARG A 80 58.33 -1.16 27.68
N GLY A 81 59.28 -0.81 26.82
CA GLY A 81 59.61 -1.59 25.62
C GLY A 81 60.81 -2.51 25.78
N SER A 82 60.71 -3.71 25.22
CA SER A 82 61.85 -4.62 25.00
C SER A 82 62.63 -4.21 23.74
N SER A 83 63.89 -4.60 23.61
CA SER A 83 64.66 -4.46 22.36
C SER A 83 63.98 -5.15 21.16
N ALA A 84 63.17 -6.19 21.41
CA ALA A 84 62.37 -6.89 20.41
C ALA A 84 61.20 -6.04 19.85
N LEU A 85 60.75 -5.03 20.59
CA LEU A 85 59.57 -4.22 20.25
C LEU A 85 59.82 -3.37 18.98
N GLY A 86 61.06 -2.94 18.76
CA GLY A 86 61.45 -2.23 17.54
C GLY A 86 61.35 -3.10 16.27
N ALA A 87 61.72 -4.37 16.38
CA ALA A 87 61.63 -5.32 15.26
C ALA A 87 60.16 -5.64 14.93
N GLU A 88 59.33 -5.86 15.96
CA GLU A 88 57.89 -6.12 15.81
C GLU A 88 57.16 -4.92 15.18
N MET A 89 57.49 -3.69 15.59
CA MET A 89 56.96 -2.47 14.96
C MET A 89 57.39 -2.33 13.50
N ALA A 90 58.62 -2.69 13.15
CA ALA A 90 59.11 -2.66 11.78
C ALA A 90 58.37 -3.68 10.89
N GLU A 91 58.10 -4.88 11.42
CA GLU A 91 57.31 -5.90 10.74
C GLU A 91 55.87 -5.43 10.50
N LEU A 92 55.20 -4.87 11.51
CA LEU A 92 53.85 -4.33 11.36
C LEU A 92 53.79 -3.21 10.32
N ARG A 93 54.78 -2.31 10.27
CA ARG A 93 54.87 -1.25 9.26
C ARG A 93 55.05 -1.82 7.84
N ALA A 94 55.86 -2.87 7.69
CA ALA A 94 56.02 -3.57 6.42
C ALA A 94 54.72 -4.24 5.97
N GLN A 95 53.98 -4.89 6.89
CA GLN A 95 52.67 -5.49 6.60
C GLN A 95 51.63 -4.42 6.21
N ILE A 96 51.58 -3.29 6.90
CA ILE A 96 50.71 -2.15 6.56
C ILE A 96 51.01 -1.65 5.14
N THR A 97 52.29 -1.52 4.80
CA THR A 97 52.72 -1.07 3.47
C THR A 97 52.33 -2.08 2.39
N HIS A 98 52.48 -3.38 2.66
CA HIS A 98 52.06 -4.43 1.73
C HIS A 98 50.55 -4.37 1.44
N GLU A 99 49.72 -4.25 2.48
CA GLU A 99 48.27 -4.17 2.32
C GLU A 99 47.83 -2.87 1.61
N HIS A 100 48.50 -1.74 1.87
CA HIS A 100 48.26 -0.50 1.11
C HIS A 100 48.55 -0.67 -0.38
N ARG A 101 49.71 -1.22 -0.75
CA ARG A 101 50.05 -1.48 -2.16
C ARG A 101 49.05 -2.41 -2.83
N ALA A 102 48.58 -3.43 -2.11
CA ALA A 102 47.60 -4.35 -2.65
C ALA A 102 46.20 -3.72 -2.83
N LEU A 103 45.81 -2.80 -1.93
CA LEU A 103 44.60 -2.01 -2.10
C LEU A 103 44.70 -1.05 -3.30
N GLU A 104 45.84 -0.38 -3.47
CA GLU A 104 46.10 0.49 -4.63
C GLU A 104 46.06 -0.31 -5.94
N ALA A 105 46.71 -1.47 -5.97
CA ALA A 105 46.73 -2.37 -7.13
C ALA A 105 45.33 -2.92 -7.49
N SER A 106 44.42 -3.03 -6.52
CA SER A 106 43.04 -3.50 -6.76
C SER A 106 42.19 -2.52 -7.58
N GLY A 107 42.60 -1.26 -7.70
CA GLY A 107 41.88 -0.21 -8.45
C GLY A 107 40.44 0.08 -7.97
N SER A 108 40.02 -0.51 -6.84
CA SER A 108 38.65 -0.46 -6.36
C SER A 108 38.38 0.86 -5.63
N LYS A 109 37.28 1.54 -5.96
CA LYS A 109 36.93 2.82 -5.35
C LYS A 109 36.69 2.64 -3.84
N VAL A 110 37.38 3.45 -3.05
CA VAL A 110 37.15 3.56 -1.61
C VAL A 110 35.97 4.50 -1.37
N TYR A 111 34.90 3.98 -0.79
CA TYR A 111 33.72 4.76 -0.42
C TYR A 111 33.83 5.27 1.03
N GLY A 112 33.32 6.48 1.27
CA GLY A 112 33.18 7.12 2.57
C GLY A 112 31.85 7.88 2.71
N PRO A 113 31.60 8.55 3.85
CA PRO A 113 30.37 9.30 4.08
C PRO A 113 30.17 10.44 3.08
N ASP A 114 31.25 11.06 2.61
CA ASP A 114 31.20 12.19 1.68
C ASP A 114 30.80 11.79 0.25
N ASP A 115 30.82 10.49 -0.07
CA ASP A 115 30.37 9.98 -1.38
C ASP A 115 28.83 9.91 -1.49
N PHE A 116 28.09 10.04 -0.39
CA PHE A 116 26.64 9.82 -0.35
C PHE A 116 25.90 11.03 0.21
N ALA A 117 24.79 11.39 -0.45
CA ALA A 117 23.82 12.36 0.06
C ALA A 117 22.47 11.68 0.33
N VAL A 118 21.77 12.10 1.40
CA VAL A 118 20.42 11.61 1.69
C VAL A 118 19.47 11.98 0.55
N GLY A 119 18.62 11.03 0.13
CA GLY A 119 17.71 11.17 -1.00
C GLY A 119 18.32 10.84 -2.37
N GLN A 120 19.61 10.52 -2.45
CA GLN A 120 20.28 10.16 -3.70
C GLN A 120 19.97 8.72 -4.12
N HIS A 121 19.81 8.51 -5.43
CA HIS A 121 19.54 7.20 -6.02
C HIS A 121 20.83 6.47 -6.39
N TRP A 122 20.89 5.18 -6.04
CA TRP A 122 22.01 4.30 -6.28
C TRP A 122 21.53 2.92 -6.74
N PHE A 123 22.31 2.27 -7.60
CA PHE A 123 22.20 0.83 -7.82
C PHE A 123 23.14 0.12 -6.86
N ILE A 124 22.61 -0.80 -6.06
CA ILE A 124 23.35 -1.58 -5.07
C ILE A 124 22.86 -3.01 -5.08
N ARG A 125 23.78 -3.97 -5.09
CA ARG A 125 23.49 -5.41 -5.16
C ARG A 125 22.56 -5.78 -6.34
N GLY A 126 22.66 -5.04 -7.44
CA GLY A 126 21.81 -5.22 -8.63
C GLY A 126 20.43 -4.56 -8.57
N TYR A 127 20.12 -3.76 -7.55
CA TYR A 127 18.80 -3.14 -7.38
C TYR A 127 18.86 -1.62 -7.18
N PRO A 128 17.84 -0.87 -7.63
CA PRO A 128 17.71 0.54 -7.33
C PRO A 128 17.30 0.77 -5.87
N ALA A 129 18.02 1.67 -5.19
CA ALA A 129 17.77 2.04 -3.81
C ALA A 129 18.06 3.53 -3.57
N VAL A 130 17.42 4.09 -2.54
CA VAL A 130 17.58 5.49 -2.13
C VAL A 130 18.39 5.57 -0.85
N VAL A 131 19.35 6.50 -0.76
CA VAL A 131 20.08 6.76 0.49
C VAL A 131 19.12 7.36 1.52
N LYS A 132 18.82 6.60 2.57
CA LYS A 132 17.96 7.02 3.68
C LYS A 132 18.74 7.73 4.78
N ARG A 133 19.94 7.25 5.09
CA ARG A 133 20.79 7.81 6.14
C ARG A 133 22.26 7.54 5.84
N VAL A 134 23.10 8.53 6.13
CA VAL A 134 24.56 8.45 6.04
C VAL A 134 25.11 8.51 7.46
N ASN A 135 25.75 7.43 7.93
CA ASN A 135 26.42 7.38 9.24
C ASN A 135 27.93 7.29 9.04
N ARG A 136 28.71 7.65 10.06
CA ARG A 136 30.19 7.64 9.99
C ARG A 136 30.84 6.33 9.50
N LYS A 137 30.23 5.17 9.73
CA LYS A 137 30.78 3.85 9.34
C LYS A 137 29.92 3.07 8.34
N THR A 138 28.69 3.52 8.12
CA THR A 138 27.69 2.76 7.35
C THR A 138 26.77 3.73 6.63
N VAL A 139 26.32 3.37 5.44
CA VAL A 139 25.22 4.04 4.76
C VAL A 139 24.00 3.12 4.78
N VAL A 140 22.82 3.73 4.82
CA VAL A 140 21.53 3.05 4.92
C VAL A 140 20.75 3.31 3.65
N PHE A 141 20.42 2.24 2.92
CA PHE A 141 19.63 2.31 1.70
C PHE A 141 18.21 1.78 1.94
N ASP A 142 17.26 2.45 1.31
CA ASP A 142 15.85 2.05 1.23
C ASP A 142 15.62 1.44 -0.17
N PRO A 143 15.35 0.13 -0.29
CA PRO A 143 15.13 -0.50 -1.59
C PRO A 143 13.83 0.01 -2.23
N MET A 144 13.85 0.31 -3.52
CA MET A 144 12.64 0.75 -4.23
C MET A 144 11.61 -0.40 -4.37
N PRO A 145 10.30 -0.12 -4.48
CA PRO A 145 9.24 -1.13 -4.41
C PRO A 145 9.22 -2.17 -5.53
N ALA A 146 10.04 -2.03 -6.57
CA ALA A 146 10.19 -3.00 -7.66
C ALA A 146 11.02 -4.26 -7.28
N VAL A 147 11.46 -4.37 -6.03
CA VAL A 147 12.21 -5.53 -5.53
C VAL A 147 11.24 -6.67 -5.15
N PRO A 148 11.50 -7.93 -5.54
CA PRO A 148 10.68 -9.10 -5.20
C PRO A 148 10.39 -9.21 -3.70
N GLU A 149 9.16 -9.61 -3.33
CA GLU A 149 8.65 -9.62 -1.94
C GLU A 149 9.47 -10.49 -0.98
N ASP A 150 10.03 -11.58 -1.49
CA ASP A 150 10.97 -12.48 -0.83
C ASP A 150 12.30 -11.80 -0.44
N THR A 151 12.65 -10.69 -1.08
CA THR A 151 13.81 -9.84 -0.73
C THR A 151 13.48 -8.76 0.31
N LYS A 152 12.18 -8.50 0.60
CA LYS A 152 11.73 -7.48 1.57
C LYS A 152 11.94 -7.88 3.03
N LEU A 153 12.42 -9.10 3.32
CA LEU A 153 12.77 -9.53 4.68
C LEU A 153 13.92 -8.72 5.31
N LEU A 154 14.58 -7.84 4.55
CA LEU A 154 15.54 -6.84 5.02
C LEU A 154 15.08 -5.44 4.60
N ASP A 155 14.03 -4.92 5.25
CA ASP A 155 13.38 -3.61 4.99
C ASP A 155 14.33 -2.41 4.89
N ILE A 156 15.58 -2.55 5.34
CA ILE A 156 16.60 -1.49 5.30
C ILE A 156 17.98 -2.11 5.08
N TRP A 157 18.69 -1.71 4.02
CA TRP A 157 20.06 -2.18 3.77
C TRP A 157 21.06 -1.25 4.45
N ARG A 158 21.49 -1.64 5.64
CA ARG A 158 22.62 -1.01 6.32
C ARG A 158 23.92 -1.64 5.80
N VAL A 159 24.69 -0.90 5.02
CA VAL A 159 25.92 -1.40 4.40
C VAL A 159 27.13 -0.63 4.94
N PRO A 160 28.13 -1.31 5.53
CA PRO A 160 29.42 -0.70 5.85
C PRO A 160 30.14 -0.20 4.61
N TYR A 161 30.81 0.96 4.68
CA TYR A 161 31.55 1.51 3.53
C TYR A 161 32.64 0.57 3.00
N GLU A 162 33.20 -0.26 3.89
CA GLU A 162 34.19 -1.28 3.56
C GLU A 162 33.66 -2.35 2.60
N GLU A 163 32.36 -2.62 2.62
CA GLU A 163 31.72 -3.62 1.77
C GLU A 163 31.30 -3.06 0.41
N LEU A 164 31.21 -1.73 0.28
CA LEU A 164 30.78 -1.09 -0.96
C LEU A 164 31.82 -1.19 -2.08
N GLY A 165 33.11 -1.17 -1.73
CA GLY A 165 34.20 -1.35 -2.72
C GLY A 165 34.23 -2.74 -3.34
N ASP A 166 33.69 -3.76 -2.65
CA ASP A 166 33.60 -5.14 -3.12
C ASP A 166 32.32 -5.40 -3.95
N LEU A 167 31.36 -4.48 -3.94
CA LEU A 167 30.12 -4.61 -4.71
C LEU A 167 30.39 -4.29 -6.18
N ARG A 168 30.46 -5.33 -7.02
CA ARG A 168 30.58 -5.23 -8.49
C ARG A 168 29.51 -4.37 -9.18
N SER A 169 28.48 -3.92 -8.46
CA SER A 169 27.31 -3.23 -9.01
C SER A 169 26.98 -1.89 -8.35
N ILE A 170 27.89 -1.29 -7.55
CA ILE A 170 27.57 0.02 -6.95
C ILE A 170 27.75 1.15 -7.97
N GLN A 171 26.64 1.79 -8.37
CA GLN A 171 26.66 2.88 -9.35
C GLN A 171 25.69 3.99 -8.96
N ARG A 172 26.09 5.25 -9.17
CA ARG A 172 25.23 6.42 -8.96
C ARG A 172 24.24 6.51 -10.13
N PHE A 173 22.94 6.61 -9.81
CA PHE A 173 21.90 6.79 -10.81
C PHE A 173 21.68 8.28 -11.13
N PRO A 174 21.52 8.68 -12.41
CA PRO A 174 21.09 10.03 -12.78
C PRO A 174 19.64 10.29 -12.33
N ASN A 175 19.37 11.45 -11.73
CA ASN A 175 18.10 11.76 -11.06
C ASN A 175 16.88 11.90 -12.02
N ASP A 176 17.09 12.12 -13.32
CA ASP A 176 16.02 12.60 -14.22
C ASP A 176 15.04 11.50 -14.66
N VAL A 177 15.44 10.22 -14.61
CA VAL A 177 14.60 9.08 -15.04
C VAL A 177 13.67 8.58 -13.91
N VAL A 178 14.00 8.86 -12.65
CA VAL A 178 13.31 8.27 -11.49
C VAL A 178 12.04 9.03 -11.10
N HIS A 179 12.00 10.34 -11.28
CA HIS A 179 10.85 11.16 -10.86
C HIS A 179 9.58 10.92 -11.67
N ALA A 180 9.68 10.54 -12.94
CA ALA A 180 8.52 10.15 -13.76
C ALA A 180 8.01 8.76 -13.37
N SER A 181 8.89 7.76 -13.34
CA SER A 181 8.54 6.37 -13.02
C SER A 181 8.01 6.17 -11.59
N THR A 182 8.52 6.90 -10.60
CA THR A 182 8.03 6.82 -9.22
C THR A 182 6.67 7.46 -9.00
N LYS A 183 6.38 8.59 -9.67
CA LYS A 183 5.06 9.21 -9.62
C LYS A 183 4.02 8.33 -10.29
N ASP A 184 4.35 7.73 -11.43
CA ASP A 184 3.44 6.82 -12.13
C ASP A 184 3.20 5.53 -11.36
N ALA A 185 4.26 4.96 -10.74
CA ALA A 185 4.13 3.80 -9.87
C ALA A 185 3.34 4.11 -8.59
N ALA A 186 3.55 5.27 -7.98
CA ALA A 186 2.79 5.70 -6.79
C ALA A 186 1.32 5.97 -7.13
N SER A 187 1.04 6.59 -8.27
CA SER A 187 -0.33 6.83 -8.77
C SER A 187 -1.05 5.51 -9.05
N LYS A 188 -0.40 4.56 -9.73
CA LYS A 188 -0.95 3.22 -9.98
C LYS A 188 -1.18 2.45 -8.67
N ALA A 189 -0.23 2.49 -7.73
CA ALA A 189 -0.39 1.85 -6.44
C ALA A 189 -1.54 2.45 -5.62
N GLN A 190 -1.76 3.77 -5.72
CA GLN A 190 -2.89 4.46 -5.10
C GLN A 190 -4.22 4.06 -5.74
N ALA A 191 -4.30 4.04 -7.08
CA ALA A 191 -5.48 3.58 -7.81
C ALA A 191 -5.85 2.12 -7.47
N HIS A 192 -4.86 1.23 -7.35
CA HIS A 192 -5.09 -0.15 -6.91
C HIS A 192 -5.65 -0.23 -5.48
N LYS A 193 -5.11 0.56 -4.53
CA LYS A 193 -5.62 0.61 -3.15
C LYS A 193 -7.06 1.13 -3.10
N GLU A 194 -7.37 2.14 -3.90
CA GLU A 194 -8.71 2.71 -4.00
C GLU A 194 -9.70 1.71 -4.62
N ALA A 195 -9.30 1.03 -5.70
CA ALA A 195 -10.08 -0.04 -6.30
C ALA A 195 -10.34 -1.20 -5.32
N GLU A 196 -9.33 -1.63 -4.55
CA GLU A 196 -9.49 -2.70 -3.56
C GLU A 196 -10.48 -2.31 -2.46
N ARG A 197 -10.40 -1.06 -1.97
CA ARG A 197 -11.37 -0.52 -1.02
C ARG A 197 -12.79 -0.55 -1.59
N LEU A 198 -12.97 -0.09 -2.84
CA LEU A 198 -14.28 -0.06 -3.48
C LEU A 198 -14.84 -1.47 -3.70
N ARG A 199 -14.00 -2.45 -4.05
CA ARG A 199 -14.37 -3.88 -4.11
C ARG A 199 -14.86 -4.40 -2.76
N LYS A 200 -14.14 -4.11 -1.66
CA LYS A 200 -14.59 -4.51 -0.31
C LYS A 200 -15.95 -3.93 0.06
N LEU A 201 -16.20 -2.67 -0.32
CA LEU A 201 -17.51 -2.04 -0.12
C LEU A 201 -18.59 -2.70 -0.97
N ALA A 202 -18.29 -3.00 -2.24
CA ALA A 202 -19.19 -3.72 -3.15
C ALA A 202 -19.54 -5.11 -2.62
N ASP A 203 -18.55 -5.90 -2.20
CA ASP A 203 -18.73 -7.24 -1.64
C ASP A 203 -19.64 -7.22 -0.41
N LYS A 204 -19.42 -6.26 0.50
CA LYS A 204 -20.25 -6.08 1.69
C LYS A 204 -21.69 -5.70 1.32
N ALA A 205 -21.87 -4.78 0.38
CA ALA A 205 -23.19 -4.36 -0.08
C ALA A 205 -23.95 -5.48 -0.80
N GLN A 206 -23.26 -6.23 -1.66
CA GLN A 206 -23.79 -7.40 -2.35
C GLN A 206 -24.20 -8.50 -1.38
N ALA A 207 -23.34 -8.84 -0.41
CA ALA A 207 -23.66 -9.87 0.59
C ALA A 207 -24.86 -9.46 1.45
N ALA A 208 -24.96 -8.19 1.85
CA ALA A 208 -26.12 -7.68 2.59
C ALA A 208 -27.41 -7.72 1.75
N ALA A 209 -27.34 -7.30 0.49
CA ALA A 209 -28.47 -7.35 -0.44
C ALA A 209 -28.93 -8.79 -0.70
N GLN A 210 -28.00 -9.71 -0.93
CA GLN A 210 -28.30 -11.11 -1.20
C GLN A 210 -28.96 -11.78 0.01
N ARG A 211 -28.45 -11.53 1.22
CA ARG A 211 -29.11 -12.00 2.46
C ARG A 211 -30.54 -11.51 2.59
N GLU A 212 -30.82 -10.26 2.23
CA GLU A 212 -32.19 -9.73 2.25
C GLU A 212 -33.06 -10.36 1.15
N ILE A 213 -32.52 -10.66 -0.03
CA ILE A 213 -33.29 -11.34 -1.09
C ILE A 213 -33.66 -12.76 -0.68
N ASP A 214 -32.70 -13.48 -0.12
CA ASP A 214 -32.81 -14.91 0.22
C ASP A 214 -33.45 -15.15 1.59
N ALA A 215 -33.63 -14.10 2.41
CA ALA A 215 -34.26 -14.24 3.71
C ALA A 215 -35.71 -14.73 3.58
N ASP A 216 -35.99 -15.85 4.26
CA ASP A 216 -37.33 -16.38 4.43
C ASP A 216 -38.20 -15.39 5.21
N ARG A 217 -39.37 -15.08 4.64
CA ARG A 217 -40.34 -14.16 5.23
C ARG A 217 -41.72 -14.80 5.28
N ASN A 218 -42.42 -14.55 6.38
CA ASN A 218 -43.79 -15.02 6.53
C ASN A 218 -44.74 -14.15 5.68
N GLU A 219 -45.06 -14.61 4.48
CA GLU A 219 -45.87 -13.91 3.47
C GLU A 219 -47.34 -14.37 3.46
N ASN A 220 -47.81 -14.94 4.58
CA ASN A 220 -49.13 -15.54 4.69
C ASN A 220 -50.32 -14.58 4.53
N THR A 221 -50.11 -13.26 4.56
CA THR A 221 -51.17 -12.25 4.34
C THR A 221 -50.74 -11.25 3.29
N ALA A 222 -51.71 -10.64 2.59
CA ALA A 222 -51.45 -9.66 1.53
C ALA A 222 -50.53 -8.51 1.99
N ARG A 223 -50.76 -7.94 3.18
CA ARG A 223 -49.90 -6.89 3.76
C ARG A 223 -48.47 -7.37 4.00
N ARG A 224 -48.28 -8.62 4.43
CA ARG A 224 -46.95 -9.20 4.69
C ARG A 224 -46.24 -9.55 3.39
N ALA A 225 -46.95 -10.08 2.41
CA ALA A 225 -46.45 -10.31 1.06
C ALA A 225 -46.00 -8.99 0.40
N GLU A 226 -46.79 -7.93 0.51
CA GLU A 226 -46.44 -6.59 0.01
C GLU A 226 -45.20 -6.02 0.73
N SER A 227 -45.15 -6.16 2.06
CA SER A 227 -43.98 -5.73 2.85
C SER A 227 -42.72 -6.49 2.43
N ALA A 228 -42.81 -7.81 2.24
CA ALA A 228 -41.70 -8.63 1.76
C ALA A 228 -41.27 -8.26 0.34
N ALA A 229 -42.22 -8.01 -0.56
CA ALA A 229 -41.96 -7.54 -1.92
C ALA A 229 -41.23 -6.19 -1.94
N ASN A 230 -41.63 -5.25 -1.08
CA ASN A 230 -40.97 -3.95 -0.94
C ASN A 230 -39.53 -4.09 -0.42
N ILE A 231 -39.30 -4.97 0.56
CA ILE A 231 -37.95 -5.25 1.07
C ILE A 231 -37.09 -5.89 -0.01
N ARG A 232 -37.58 -6.90 -0.72
CA ARG A 232 -36.88 -7.54 -1.84
C ARG A 232 -36.58 -6.55 -2.97
N SER A 233 -37.51 -5.67 -3.31
CA SER A 233 -37.30 -4.61 -4.32
C SER A 233 -36.17 -3.66 -3.92
N ARG A 234 -36.13 -3.22 -2.66
CA ARG A 234 -35.02 -2.42 -2.12
C ARG A 234 -33.69 -3.18 -2.16
N ALA A 235 -33.70 -4.47 -1.79
CA ALA A 235 -32.51 -5.31 -1.82
C ALA A 235 -31.97 -5.53 -3.25
N ARG A 236 -32.84 -5.70 -4.25
CA ARG A 236 -32.45 -5.76 -5.66
C ARG A 236 -31.79 -4.47 -6.15
N ARG A 237 -32.32 -3.30 -5.77
CA ARG A 237 -31.65 -2.01 -6.04
C ARG A 237 -30.26 -1.95 -5.41
N ASN A 238 -30.13 -2.44 -4.18
CA ASN A 238 -28.83 -2.50 -3.49
C ASN A 238 -27.84 -3.42 -4.21
N LEU A 239 -28.32 -4.52 -4.80
CA LEU A 239 -27.50 -5.44 -5.58
C LEU A 239 -26.96 -4.76 -6.84
N VAL A 240 -27.80 -4.01 -7.56
CA VAL A 240 -27.38 -3.23 -8.74
C VAL A 240 -26.31 -2.21 -8.36
N ILE A 241 -26.50 -1.45 -7.27
CA ILE A 241 -25.50 -0.49 -6.79
C ILE A 241 -24.16 -1.18 -6.48
N ALA A 242 -24.18 -2.36 -5.86
CA ALA A 242 -22.97 -3.13 -5.58
C ALA A 242 -22.27 -3.60 -6.87
N GLN A 243 -23.03 -3.97 -7.91
CA GLN A 243 -22.45 -4.31 -9.22
C GLN A 243 -21.81 -3.10 -9.89
N VAL A 244 -22.46 -1.92 -9.82
CA VAL A 244 -21.91 -0.66 -10.32
C VAL A 244 -20.60 -0.32 -9.59
N MET A 245 -20.54 -0.46 -8.26
CA MET A 245 -19.30 -0.28 -7.49
C MET A 245 -18.19 -1.21 -7.96
N ARG A 246 -18.50 -2.47 -8.23
CA ARG A 246 -17.51 -3.46 -8.68
C ARG A 246 -16.95 -3.10 -10.05
N ARG A 247 -17.82 -2.75 -11.01
CA ARG A 247 -17.42 -2.27 -12.34
C ARG A 247 -16.56 -1.01 -12.24
N ALA A 248 -16.99 -0.03 -11.46
CA ALA A 248 -16.22 1.18 -11.22
C ALA A 248 -14.83 0.88 -10.63
N ALA A 249 -14.72 -0.08 -9.71
CA ALA A 249 -13.43 -0.47 -9.14
C ALA A 249 -12.47 -1.09 -10.18
N ASP A 250 -13.01 -1.88 -11.11
CA ASP A 250 -12.21 -2.49 -12.17
C ASP A 250 -11.69 -1.42 -13.15
N GLU A 251 -12.52 -0.42 -13.47
CA GLU A 251 -12.11 0.70 -14.32
C GLU A 251 -11.12 1.66 -13.63
N VAL A 252 -11.24 1.87 -12.33
CA VAL A 252 -10.23 2.60 -11.53
C VAL A 252 -8.89 1.86 -11.54
N ALA A 253 -8.90 0.53 -11.43
CA ALA A 253 -7.68 -0.27 -11.51
C ALA A 253 -7.01 -0.23 -12.89
N ARG A 254 -7.80 -0.04 -13.96
CA ARG A 254 -7.30 0.15 -15.34
C ARG A 254 -6.79 1.56 -15.61
N GLY A 255 -7.19 2.53 -14.79
CA GLY A 255 -6.82 3.94 -14.94
C GLY A 255 -7.67 4.70 -15.96
N GLU A 256 -8.81 4.15 -16.39
CA GLU A 256 -9.68 4.74 -17.41
C GLU A 256 -10.67 5.77 -16.82
N LEU A 257 -11.03 5.67 -15.54
CA LEU A 257 -11.97 6.58 -14.88
C LEU A 257 -11.30 7.49 -13.84
N ARG A 258 -10.98 8.72 -14.24
CA ARG A 258 -10.32 9.76 -13.42
C ARG A 258 -11.11 10.16 -12.16
N TYR A 259 -12.44 10.20 -12.24
CA TYR A 259 -13.30 10.69 -11.16
C TYR A 259 -13.91 9.57 -10.30
N MET A 260 -13.97 8.33 -10.80
CA MET A 260 -14.46 7.18 -10.03
C MET A 260 -13.51 6.76 -8.90
N SER A 261 -12.23 7.09 -9.01
CA SER A 261 -11.24 6.87 -7.93
C SER A 261 -11.59 7.64 -6.65
N GLN A 262 -12.34 8.74 -6.79
CA GLN A 262 -12.79 9.58 -5.67
C GLN A 262 -14.05 9.05 -4.98
N VAL A 263 -14.70 8.03 -5.54
CA VAL A 263 -15.87 7.39 -4.95
C VAL A 263 -15.45 6.56 -3.75
N ARG A 264 -15.77 7.06 -2.56
CA ARG A 264 -15.38 6.50 -1.26
C ARG A 264 -16.50 5.77 -0.56
N SER A 265 -17.75 5.94 -1.00
CA SER A 265 -18.93 5.46 -0.28
C SER A 265 -20.11 5.19 -1.20
N ARG A 266 -21.05 4.37 -0.69
CA ARG A 266 -22.34 4.11 -1.33
C ARG A 266 -23.15 5.37 -1.60
N ALA A 267 -23.20 6.27 -0.63
CA ALA A 267 -23.99 7.49 -0.73
C ALA A 267 -23.57 8.36 -1.92
N GLN A 268 -22.29 8.33 -2.30
CA GLN A 268 -21.79 9.03 -3.48
C GLN A 268 -22.31 8.44 -4.80
N ILE A 269 -22.48 7.12 -4.88
CA ILE A 269 -23.06 6.48 -6.08
C ILE A 269 -24.57 6.75 -6.17
N GLU A 270 -25.25 6.72 -5.03
CA GLU A 270 -26.66 7.11 -4.96
C GLU A 270 -26.86 8.57 -5.34
N ALA A 271 -25.93 9.47 -4.97
CA ALA A 271 -25.96 10.86 -5.41
C ALA A 271 -25.77 11.00 -6.93
N LEU A 272 -24.89 10.20 -7.54
CA LEU A 272 -24.70 10.19 -9.00
C LEU A 272 -25.92 9.64 -9.74
N ASP A 273 -26.51 8.55 -9.26
CA ASP A 273 -27.74 7.99 -9.83
C ASP A 273 -28.91 8.99 -9.73
N LEU A 274 -29.02 9.69 -8.61
CA LEU A 274 -30.03 10.74 -8.42
C LEU A 274 -29.78 11.94 -9.35
N ALA A 275 -28.54 12.37 -9.53
CA ALA A 275 -28.20 13.43 -10.48
C ALA A 275 -28.56 13.05 -11.92
N LEU A 276 -28.30 11.80 -12.31
CA LEU A 276 -28.70 11.26 -13.61
C LEU A 276 -30.22 11.23 -13.78
N GLN A 277 -30.96 10.80 -12.75
CA GLN A 277 -32.43 10.82 -12.76
C GLN A 277 -32.99 12.24 -12.88
N LYS A 278 -32.38 13.22 -12.20
CA LYS A 278 -32.75 14.64 -12.33
C LYS A 278 -32.47 15.17 -13.74
N GLY A 279 -31.31 14.83 -14.31
CA GLY A 279 -30.98 15.21 -15.69
C GLY A 279 -32.02 14.71 -16.68
N ARG A 280 -32.49 13.47 -16.50
CA ARG A 280 -33.61 12.94 -17.28
C ARG A 280 -34.90 13.73 -17.10
N TRP A 281 -35.29 14.11 -15.89
CA TRP A 281 -36.49 14.95 -15.70
C TRP A 281 -36.34 16.31 -16.37
N THR A 282 -35.14 16.90 -16.32
CA THR A 282 -34.84 18.14 -17.05
C THR A 282 -35.01 17.93 -18.55
N ARG A 283 -34.49 16.82 -19.10
CA ARG A 283 -34.69 16.45 -20.51
C ARG A 283 -36.15 16.27 -20.86
N GLU A 284 -36.94 15.55 -20.04
CA GLU A 284 -38.38 15.37 -20.25
C GLU A 284 -39.13 16.71 -20.33
N ARG A 285 -38.72 17.69 -19.51
CA ARG A 285 -39.30 19.04 -19.55
C ARG A 285 -38.92 19.82 -20.80
N VAL A 286 -37.66 19.73 -21.23
CA VAL A 286 -37.15 20.45 -22.40
C VAL A 286 -37.70 19.86 -23.70
N GLU A 287 -37.73 18.54 -23.82
CA GLU A 287 -38.19 17.84 -25.02
C GLU A 287 -39.71 17.63 -25.05
N GLY A 288 -40.40 17.82 -23.92
CA GLY A 288 -41.85 17.60 -23.80
C GLY A 288 -42.29 16.14 -23.96
N ARG A 289 -41.35 15.19 -23.94
CA ARG A 289 -41.59 13.75 -24.06
C ARG A 289 -41.42 13.09 -22.69
N ARG A 290 -42.32 12.15 -22.37
CA ARG A 290 -42.18 11.29 -21.19
C ARG A 290 -41.41 10.03 -21.57
N TYR A 291 -40.41 9.67 -20.76
CA TYR A 291 -39.62 8.47 -20.97
C TYR A 291 -40.03 7.32 -20.04
N HIS A 292 -41.14 7.43 -19.29
CA HIS A 292 -41.52 6.47 -18.24
C HIS A 292 -41.26 5.00 -18.59
N GLY A 293 -40.51 4.31 -17.72
CA GLY A 293 -40.17 2.89 -17.89
C GLY A 293 -38.89 2.63 -18.71
N GLU A 294 -38.37 3.63 -19.43
CA GLU A 294 -37.06 3.53 -20.10
C GLU A 294 -35.92 3.72 -19.08
N GLU A 295 -34.79 3.02 -19.28
CA GLU A 295 -33.58 3.19 -18.46
C GLU A 295 -32.88 4.53 -18.79
N PRO A 296 -32.19 5.17 -17.82
CA PRO A 296 -31.40 6.37 -18.09
C PRO A 296 -30.36 6.12 -19.19
N SER A 297 -30.21 7.10 -20.07
CA SER A 297 -29.35 7.06 -21.26
C SER A 297 -28.22 8.10 -21.17
N ALA A 298 -27.21 7.98 -22.04
CA ALA A 298 -26.12 8.95 -22.09
C ALA A 298 -26.60 10.39 -22.39
N ALA A 299 -27.70 10.55 -23.14
CA ALA A 299 -28.29 11.85 -23.42
C ALA A 299 -28.85 12.54 -22.16
N ASP A 300 -29.14 11.79 -21.09
CA ASP A 300 -29.61 12.39 -19.83
C ASP A 300 -28.46 13.08 -19.06
N ILE A 301 -27.21 12.74 -19.38
CA ILE A 301 -26.00 13.33 -18.78
C ILE A 301 -25.89 14.80 -19.17
N ASP A 302 -26.19 15.14 -20.43
CA ASP A 302 -26.10 16.52 -20.94
C ASP A 302 -27.09 17.48 -20.26
N HIS A 303 -28.09 16.92 -19.56
CA HIS A 303 -29.10 17.67 -18.81
C HIS A 303 -28.91 17.57 -17.29
N ALA A 304 -27.91 16.80 -16.81
CA ALA A 304 -27.60 16.70 -15.39
C ALA A 304 -26.91 17.99 -14.92
N THR A 305 -27.50 18.66 -13.93
CA THR A 305 -26.94 19.85 -13.32
C THR A 305 -26.31 19.51 -11.97
N PHE A 306 -25.11 20.02 -11.73
CA PHE A 306 -24.30 19.76 -10.53
C PHE A 306 -24.07 21.03 -9.67
N GLY A 307 -24.79 22.10 -9.98
CA GLY A 307 -24.78 23.38 -9.27
C GLY A 307 -25.28 23.35 -7.83
N GLN A 308 -25.60 24.52 -7.30
CA GLN A 308 -26.00 24.70 -5.90
C GLN A 308 -27.28 23.90 -5.57
N PRO A 309 -27.53 23.55 -4.29
CA PRO A 309 -28.73 22.81 -3.89
C PRO A 309 -30.01 23.59 -4.21
N TRP A 310 -30.92 22.96 -4.96
CA TRP A 310 -32.27 23.48 -5.21
C TRP A 310 -33.26 22.84 -4.24
N VAL A 311 -34.02 23.66 -3.51
CA VAL A 311 -34.95 23.20 -2.48
C VAL A 311 -36.30 23.89 -2.56
N HIS A 312 -37.36 23.23 -2.09
CA HIS A 312 -38.68 23.85 -1.99
C HIS A 312 -38.69 24.94 -0.93
N ALA A 313 -39.27 26.10 -1.27
CA ALA A 313 -39.49 27.24 -0.36
C ALA A 313 -40.22 26.82 0.92
N VAL A 314 -41.23 25.94 0.80
CA VAL A 314 -42.00 25.39 1.92
C VAL A 314 -41.10 24.75 2.99
N GLY A 315 -40.04 24.05 2.58
CA GLY A 315 -39.12 23.45 3.55
C GLY A 315 -38.33 24.49 4.34
N ILE A 316 -38.00 25.63 3.72
CA ILE A 316 -37.33 26.76 4.37
C ILE A 316 -38.31 27.45 5.33
N GLU A 317 -39.56 27.63 4.91
CA GLU A 317 -40.62 28.19 5.77
C GLU A 317 -40.87 27.33 7.02
N ASP A 318 -40.97 26.01 6.86
CA ASP A 318 -41.14 25.07 7.96
C ASP A 318 -39.93 25.08 8.91
N LEU A 319 -38.71 25.19 8.36
CA LEU A 319 -37.50 25.34 9.16
C LEU A 319 -37.53 26.66 9.96
N LEU A 320 -37.88 27.78 9.33
CA LEU A 320 -38.01 29.08 9.99
C LEU A 320 -39.09 29.06 11.08
N ARG A 321 -40.19 28.34 10.86
CA ARG A 321 -41.26 28.15 11.85
C ARG A 321 -40.76 27.34 13.04
N SER A 322 -40.07 26.23 12.80
CA SER A 322 -39.50 25.38 13.86
C SER A 322 -38.44 26.11 14.71
N ALA A 323 -37.72 27.06 14.10
CA ALA A 323 -36.61 27.79 14.70
C ALA A 323 -36.97 29.20 15.21
N LYS A 324 -38.27 29.58 15.22
CA LYS A 324 -38.73 30.95 15.51
C LYS A 324 -38.24 31.49 16.86
N ASP A 325 -38.23 30.65 17.90
CA ASP A 325 -37.91 31.06 19.27
C ASP A 325 -36.46 30.71 19.67
N LEU A 326 -35.63 30.26 18.71
CA LEU A 326 -34.23 29.92 18.98
C LEU A 326 -33.36 31.19 19.02
N ALA A 327 -32.77 31.44 20.18
CA ALA A 327 -31.83 32.56 20.38
C ALA A 327 -30.52 32.34 19.59
N GLY A 328 -29.91 33.42 19.12
CA GLY A 328 -28.59 33.40 18.47
C GLY A 328 -28.59 33.19 16.94
N PHE A 329 -29.74 32.97 16.30
CA PHE A 329 -29.84 32.71 14.85
C PHE A 329 -30.61 33.79 14.06
N GLY A 330 -30.54 35.05 14.52
CA GLY A 330 -31.26 36.16 13.87
C GLY A 330 -30.81 36.39 12.42
N GLU A 331 -29.50 36.36 12.18
CA GLU A 331 -28.92 36.56 10.84
C GLU A 331 -29.29 35.44 9.87
N SER A 332 -29.18 34.16 10.29
CA SER A 332 -29.57 33.00 9.49
C SER A 332 -31.05 33.06 9.10
N ARG A 333 -31.92 33.44 10.04
CA ARG A 333 -33.35 33.60 9.77
C ARG A 333 -33.63 34.75 8.81
N ALA A 334 -32.97 35.90 8.98
CA ALA A 334 -33.12 37.05 8.10
C ALA A 334 -32.65 36.75 6.67
N LEU A 335 -31.53 36.03 6.52
CA LEU A 335 -31.01 35.59 5.23
C LEU A 335 -32.01 34.69 4.50
N LEU A 336 -32.49 33.63 5.16
CA LEU A 336 -33.44 32.70 4.55
C LEU A 336 -34.79 33.36 4.26
N THR A 337 -35.23 34.29 5.11
CA THR A 337 -36.46 35.07 4.86
C THR A 337 -36.30 35.99 3.64
N ARG A 338 -35.11 36.57 3.42
CA ARG A 338 -34.83 37.37 2.22
C ARG A 338 -34.81 36.50 0.97
N LEU A 339 -34.22 35.31 1.08
CA LEU A 339 -34.13 34.34 0.01
C LEU A 339 -35.52 33.84 -0.44
N LEU A 340 -36.47 33.68 0.49
CA LEU A 340 -37.85 33.35 0.14
C LEU A 340 -38.55 34.44 -0.69
N LYS A 341 -38.23 35.73 -0.43
CA LYS A 341 -38.85 36.88 -1.13
C LYS A 341 -38.41 37.04 -2.58
N THR A 342 -37.32 36.39 -2.99
CA THR A 342 -36.81 36.44 -4.37
C THR A 342 -37.39 35.35 -5.27
N THR A 343 -38.31 34.53 -4.76
CA THR A 343 -38.91 33.42 -5.51
C THR A 343 -40.10 33.93 -6.33
N THR A 344 -40.04 33.77 -7.66
CA THR A 344 -41.01 34.37 -8.60
C THR A 344 -41.91 33.37 -9.34
N ASP A 345 -41.76 32.06 -9.12
CA ASP A 345 -42.40 31.02 -9.93
C ASP A 345 -43.42 30.12 -9.18
N ASP A 346 -44.39 29.61 -9.95
CA ASP A 346 -45.50 28.72 -9.55
C ASP A 346 -45.06 27.40 -8.88
N ASN A 347 -43.78 27.01 -9.01
CA ASN A 347 -43.24 25.76 -8.46
C ASN A 347 -42.41 25.94 -7.17
N GLN A 348 -42.25 27.20 -6.71
CA GLN A 348 -41.65 27.59 -5.41
C GLN A 348 -40.32 26.87 -5.05
N MET A 349 -39.39 26.75 -6.00
CA MET A 349 -38.04 26.23 -5.75
C MET A 349 -37.05 27.38 -5.57
N VAL A 350 -36.04 27.15 -4.72
CA VAL A 350 -35.03 28.16 -4.38
C VAL A 350 -33.65 27.54 -4.37
N GLU A 351 -32.70 28.22 -5.00
CA GLU A 351 -31.29 27.84 -5.01
C GLU A 351 -30.60 28.35 -3.74
N LEU A 352 -29.81 27.49 -3.09
CA LEU A 352 -29.10 27.82 -1.85
C LEU A 352 -27.64 28.12 -2.13
N ASP A 353 -27.22 29.37 -2.01
CA ASP A 353 -25.79 29.71 -2.02
C ASP A 353 -25.06 29.18 -0.76
N GLU A 354 -23.73 29.24 -0.73
CA GLU A 354 -22.92 28.74 0.40
C GLU A 354 -23.34 29.31 1.76
N ARG A 355 -23.78 30.57 1.79
CA ARG A 355 -24.22 31.26 3.01
C ARG A 355 -25.59 30.73 3.46
N ALA A 356 -26.50 30.50 2.53
CA ALA A 356 -27.80 29.90 2.77
C ALA A 356 -27.68 28.45 3.22
N VAL A 357 -26.77 27.66 2.61
CA VAL A 357 -26.46 26.30 3.04
C VAL A 357 -26.00 26.29 4.50
N ALA A 358 -25.03 27.15 4.87
CA ALA A 358 -24.55 27.27 6.24
C ALA A 358 -25.67 27.70 7.21
N ALA A 359 -26.52 28.64 6.81
CA ALA A 359 -27.67 29.10 7.60
C ALA A 359 -28.68 27.97 7.87
N VAL A 360 -29.01 27.17 6.85
CA VAL A 360 -29.89 26.01 6.98
C VAL A 360 -29.29 24.97 7.93
N GLN A 361 -28.02 24.61 7.74
CA GLN A 361 -27.35 23.61 8.60
C GLN A 361 -27.33 24.04 10.06
N ALA A 362 -27.02 25.32 10.32
CA ALA A 362 -27.00 25.89 11.66
C ALA A 362 -28.39 25.83 12.33
N LEU A 363 -29.44 26.23 11.61
CA LEU A 363 -30.81 26.20 12.13
C LEU A 363 -31.33 24.79 12.37
N VAL A 364 -31.04 23.84 11.48
CA VAL A 364 -31.40 22.43 11.69
C VAL A 364 -30.70 21.84 12.90
N ALA A 365 -29.40 22.11 13.07
CA ALA A 365 -28.65 21.63 14.22
C ALA A 365 -29.21 22.21 15.53
N ALA A 366 -29.58 23.49 15.53
CA ALA A 366 -30.21 24.15 16.66
C ALA A 366 -31.60 23.59 16.97
N ALA A 367 -32.43 23.37 15.96
CA ALA A 367 -33.77 22.77 16.10
C ALA A 367 -33.67 21.36 16.70
N LYS A 368 -32.76 20.52 16.21
CA LYS A 368 -32.51 19.18 16.77
C LYS A 368 -32.02 19.23 18.22
N LYS A 369 -31.11 20.16 18.55
CA LYS A 369 -30.60 20.32 19.92
C LYS A 369 -31.69 20.76 20.89
N ALA A 370 -32.65 21.55 20.42
CA ALA A 370 -33.80 22.01 21.19
C ALA A 370 -34.99 21.03 21.15
N ASP A 371 -34.78 19.79 20.68
CA ASP A 371 -35.79 18.74 20.54
C ASP A 371 -37.06 19.20 19.81
N ARG A 372 -36.87 20.03 18.76
CA ARG A 372 -37.95 20.50 17.91
C ARG A 372 -38.22 19.51 16.79
N GLU A 373 -39.48 19.41 16.40
CA GLU A 373 -39.91 18.60 15.27
C GLU A 373 -39.24 19.09 13.98
N VAL A 374 -38.63 18.15 13.26
CA VAL A 374 -38.04 18.40 11.94
C VAL A 374 -39.01 17.86 10.89
N PHE A 375 -39.72 18.78 10.24
CA PHE A 375 -40.72 18.45 9.22
C PHE A 375 -40.14 17.63 8.06
N HIS A 376 -40.99 16.86 7.39
CA HIS A 376 -40.60 16.06 6.21
C HIS A 376 -39.98 16.94 5.11
N SER A 377 -40.54 18.14 4.88
CA SER A 377 -40.03 19.15 3.96
C SER A 377 -38.59 19.59 4.31
N THR A 378 -38.28 19.74 5.60
CA THR A 378 -36.92 20.03 6.08
C THR A 378 -35.96 18.85 5.88
N GLN A 379 -36.44 17.60 5.95
CA GLN A 379 -35.61 16.43 5.64
C GLN A 379 -35.20 16.38 4.16
N GLN A 380 -36.08 16.82 3.25
CA GLN A 380 -35.77 16.93 1.82
C GLN A 380 -34.66 17.95 1.58
N ILE A 381 -34.65 19.08 2.30
CA ILE A 381 -33.54 20.05 2.27
C ILE A 381 -32.23 19.38 2.69
N LEU A 382 -32.22 18.66 3.81
CA LEU A 382 -31.01 17.97 4.28
C LEU A 382 -30.53 16.87 3.34
N GLN A 383 -31.44 16.26 2.57
CA GLN A 383 -31.06 15.32 1.52
C GLN A 383 -30.37 16.04 0.37
N ALA A 384 -30.92 17.16 -0.11
CA ALA A 384 -30.31 17.97 -1.17
C ALA A 384 -28.93 18.51 -0.76
N LEU A 385 -28.76 18.95 0.49
CA LEU A 385 -27.46 19.39 1.01
C LEU A 385 -26.42 18.26 1.06
N ARG A 386 -26.82 17.05 1.48
CA ARG A 386 -25.93 15.88 1.52
C ARG A 386 -25.52 15.43 0.13
N GLU A 387 -26.46 15.46 -0.81
CA GLU A 387 -26.20 15.16 -2.22
C GLU A 387 -25.17 16.12 -2.80
N HIS A 388 -25.36 17.42 -2.62
CA HIS A 388 -24.40 18.44 -3.07
C HIS A 388 -23.01 18.21 -2.44
N GLU A 389 -22.94 18.00 -1.12
CA GLU A 389 -21.66 17.70 -0.45
C GLU A 389 -20.98 16.44 -1.01
N HIS A 390 -21.75 15.41 -1.37
CA HIS A 390 -21.23 14.20 -1.98
C HIS A 390 -20.66 14.45 -3.38
N LEU A 391 -21.33 15.27 -4.20
CA LEU A 391 -20.88 15.65 -5.54
C LEU A 391 -19.65 16.55 -5.50
N THR A 392 -19.63 17.56 -4.62
CA THR A 392 -18.46 18.43 -4.41
C THR A 392 -17.22 17.62 -4.00
N ARG A 393 -17.39 16.62 -3.13
CA ARG A 393 -16.29 15.72 -2.72
C ARG A 393 -15.77 14.82 -3.85
N LEU A 394 -16.56 14.61 -4.91
CA LEU A 394 -16.13 13.92 -6.13
C LEU A 394 -15.49 14.88 -7.15
N GLY A 395 -15.36 16.16 -6.80
CA GLY A 395 -14.87 17.20 -7.71
C GLY A 395 -15.82 17.49 -8.86
N ILE A 396 -17.09 17.10 -8.73
CA ILE A 396 -18.15 17.37 -9.70
C ILE A 396 -18.86 18.64 -9.22
N VAL A 397 -18.48 19.75 -9.82
CA VAL A 397 -19.05 21.08 -9.60
C VAL A 397 -19.21 21.73 -10.98
N ASP A 398 -20.31 22.46 -11.19
CA ASP A 398 -20.57 23.24 -12.41
C ASP A 398 -19.72 24.52 -12.46
#